data_AF-A0A1X0RQE5-F1
#
_entry.id   AF-A0A1X0RQE5-F1
#
_cell.length_a   1.000
_cell.length_b   1.000
_cell.length_c   1.000
_cell.angle_alpha   90.00
_cell.angle_beta   90.00
_cell.angle_gamma   90.00
#
_symmetry.space_group_name_H-M   'P 1'
#
loop_
_entity.id
_entity.type
_entity.pdbx_description
1 polymer ?
#
loop_
_entity_poly.entity_id
_entity_poly.type
_entity_poly.pdbx_seq_one_letter_code
_entity_poly.pdbx_strand_id
1 'polypeptide(L)'
;MGNSIYTIFMPREAFSRRANAELVARSLNQLDIAASVNERHDIVVDNKKVSGSAFKITTSRAYHHGTMLIDADTETLKNCLSKKRMPNKGIVSKGVASVPSPVTNLRDYSYTVDHQQFCESVLSEFVKAYNDGEPVEPIVFDKNSVLPKKVTETRNELMTWDWIYGQTPEFTNSAETDFEWGHVKAHFLVRHGRIKSASIATDSQSMYGPTISAAISVALEGLAYSERVLDEAIEKINKEVPGLIHSDNEQVVVDICQWLRNRL
;
A
#
# COMPACT_ATOMS: atom_id res chain seq x y z
N MET A 1 -14.38 -2.35 12.45
CA MET A 1 -14.25 -3.08 11.17
C MET A 1 -15.40 -2.61 10.28
N GLY A 2 -15.13 -2.11 9.07
CA GLY A 2 -16.18 -1.51 8.23
C GLY A 2 -16.05 -1.82 6.73
N ASN A 3 -15.08 -2.65 6.36
CA ASN A 3 -14.83 -3.04 4.98
C ASN A 3 -14.80 -4.57 4.87
N SER A 4 -15.65 -5.13 4.02
CA SER A 4 -15.63 -6.56 3.68
C SER A 4 -14.72 -6.80 2.48
N ILE A 5 -14.12 -7.98 2.39
CA ILE A 5 -13.34 -8.42 1.22
C ILE A 5 -14.01 -9.65 0.65
N TYR A 6 -14.14 -9.71 -0.67
CA TYR A 6 -14.63 -10.89 -1.38
C TYR A 6 -13.62 -11.31 -2.45
N THR A 7 -13.58 -12.61 -2.76
CA THR A 7 -12.78 -13.17 -3.85
C THR A 7 -13.57 -14.25 -4.56
N ILE A 8 -13.67 -14.15 -5.88
CA ILE A 8 -14.33 -15.12 -6.75
C ILE A 8 -13.27 -15.75 -7.64
N PHE A 9 -13.12 -17.07 -7.57
CA PHE A 9 -12.21 -17.85 -8.41
C PHE A 9 -12.97 -18.44 -9.61
N MET A 10 -12.32 -18.48 -10.77
CA MET A 10 -12.90 -19.04 -12.00
C MET A 10 -11.82 -19.63 -12.92
N PRO A 11 -12.20 -20.50 -13.87
CA PRO A 11 -11.35 -20.82 -15.02
C PRO A 11 -10.96 -19.56 -15.80
N ARG A 12 -9.80 -19.57 -16.45
CA ARG A 12 -9.33 -18.42 -17.25
C ARG A 12 -10.32 -18.08 -18.37
N GLU A 13 -10.93 -19.09 -18.97
CA GLU A 13 -11.84 -18.99 -20.10
C GLU A 13 -13.15 -18.29 -19.73
N ALA A 14 -13.55 -18.36 -18.45
CA ALA A 14 -14.72 -17.69 -17.90
C ALA A 14 -14.40 -16.27 -17.38
N PHE A 15 -13.14 -15.83 -17.45
CA PHE A 15 -12.75 -14.54 -16.89
C PHE A 15 -13.39 -13.37 -17.65
N SER A 16 -14.12 -12.55 -16.89
CA SER A 16 -14.58 -11.23 -17.31
C SER A 16 -14.36 -10.25 -16.18
N ARG A 17 -13.80 -9.07 -16.48
CA ARG A 17 -13.64 -7.98 -15.50
C ARG A 17 -14.99 -7.49 -14.97
N ARG A 18 -16.05 -7.66 -15.76
CA ARG A 18 -17.36 -7.07 -15.48
C ARG A 18 -18.32 -8.05 -14.83
N ALA A 19 -18.34 -9.31 -15.27
CA ALA A 19 -19.36 -10.28 -14.85
C ALA A 19 -19.48 -10.45 -13.33
N ASN A 20 -18.34 -10.60 -12.64
CA ASN A 20 -18.32 -10.79 -11.18
C ASN A 20 -18.62 -9.49 -10.42
N ALA A 21 -18.20 -8.34 -10.95
CA ALA A 21 -18.58 -7.05 -10.37
C ALA A 21 -20.09 -6.82 -10.49
N GLU A 22 -20.70 -7.24 -11.61
CA GLU A 22 -22.15 -7.17 -11.81
C GLU A 22 -22.90 -8.14 -10.90
N LEU A 23 -22.35 -9.33 -10.65
CA LEU A 23 -22.88 -10.27 -9.67
C LEU A 23 -22.95 -9.64 -8.28
N VAL A 24 -21.86 -9.03 -7.81
CA VAL A 24 -21.83 -8.35 -6.51
C VAL A 24 -22.70 -7.09 -6.51
N ALA A 25 -22.84 -6.37 -7.62
CA ALA A 25 -23.78 -5.25 -7.71
C ALA A 25 -25.24 -5.72 -7.60
N ARG A 26 -25.60 -6.84 -8.24
CA ARG A 26 -26.93 -7.44 -8.11
C ARG A 26 -27.24 -7.89 -6.68
N SER A 27 -26.24 -8.37 -5.94
CA SER A 27 -26.45 -8.74 -4.54
C SER A 27 -26.85 -7.52 -3.70
N LEU A 28 -26.20 -6.37 -3.90
CA LEU A 28 -26.60 -5.13 -3.24
C LEU A 28 -28.03 -4.69 -3.59
N ASN A 29 -28.46 -4.91 -4.84
CA ASN A 29 -29.84 -4.62 -5.25
C ASN A 29 -30.88 -5.50 -4.52
N GLN A 30 -30.52 -6.73 -4.11
CA GLN A 30 -31.40 -7.56 -3.26
C GLN A 30 -31.55 -7.01 -1.84
N LEU A 31 -30.62 -6.15 -1.41
CA LEU A 31 -30.63 -5.47 -0.12
C LEU A 31 -31.22 -4.05 -0.22
N ASP A 32 -31.97 -3.77 -1.30
CA ASP A 32 -32.56 -2.47 -1.64
C ASP A 32 -31.54 -1.33 -1.80
N ILE A 33 -30.28 -1.66 -2.12
CA ILE A 33 -29.23 -0.69 -2.41
C ILE A 33 -28.99 -0.65 -3.92
N ALA A 34 -29.40 0.44 -4.58
CA ALA A 34 -29.33 0.63 -6.03
C ALA A 34 -27.87 0.75 -6.55
N ALA A 35 -27.20 -0.39 -6.70
CA ALA A 35 -25.80 -0.47 -7.10
C ALA A 35 -25.66 -0.81 -8.58
N SER A 36 -24.60 -0.27 -9.20
CA SER A 36 -24.26 -0.53 -10.59
C SER A 36 -22.74 -0.62 -10.80
N VAL A 37 -22.33 -1.15 -11.96
CA VAL A 37 -20.91 -1.25 -12.33
C VAL A 37 -20.57 -0.19 -13.38
N ASN A 38 -19.68 0.72 -13.03
CA ASN A 38 -19.25 1.80 -13.92
C ASN A 38 -18.29 1.29 -15.03
N GLU A 39 -17.86 2.19 -15.92
CA GLU A 39 -16.95 1.87 -17.03
C GLU A 39 -15.58 1.36 -16.58
N ARG A 40 -15.15 1.73 -15.37
CA ARG A 40 -13.88 1.30 -14.76
C ARG A 40 -14.01 -0.01 -13.96
N HIS A 41 -15.18 -0.65 -13.99
CA HIS A 41 -15.48 -1.87 -13.25
C HIS A 41 -15.47 -1.70 -11.72
N ASP A 42 -15.69 -0.49 -11.23
CA ASP A 42 -16.01 -0.24 -9.82
C ASP A 42 -17.51 -0.45 -9.60
N ILE A 43 -17.89 -0.90 -8.40
CA ILE A 43 -19.29 -0.90 -7.96
C ILE A 43 -19.57 0.43 -7.30
N VAL A 44 -20.64 1.09 -7.76
CA VAL A 44 -21.03 2.43 -7.35
C VAL A 44 -22.49 2.47 -6.90
N VAL A 45 -22.78 3.36 -5.95
CA VAL A 45 -24.12 3.77 -5.54
C VAL A 45 -24.15 5.30 -5.64
N ASP A 46 -25.14 5.88 -6.31
CA ASP A 46 -25.20 7.32 -6.62
C ASP A 46 -23.88 7.89 -7.17
N ASN A 47 -23.26 7.17 -8.11
CA ASN A 47 -21.96 7.49 -8.72
C ASN A 47 -20.77 7.58 -7.75
N LYS A 48 -20.94 7.19 -6.47
CA LYS A 48 -19.86 7.07 -5.48
C LYS A 48 -19.44 5.62 -5.35
N LYS A 49 -18.12 5.39 -5.29
CA LYS A 49 -17.54 4.06 -5.20
C LYS A 49 -17.79 3.43 -3.83
N VAL A 50 -18.41 2.25 -3.83
CA VAL A 50 -18.57 1.39 -2.64
C VAL A 50 -17.65 0.17 -2.68
N SER A 51 -17.16 -0.20 -3.87
CA SER A 51 -16.26 -1.33 -4.07
C SER A 51 -15.17 -1.02 -5.10
N GLY A 52 -13.93 -1.38 -4.79
CA GLY A 52 -12.84 -1.47 -5.76
C GLY A 52 -12.51 -2.90 -6.11
N SER A 53 -12.22 -3.14 -7.40
CA SER A 53 -11.88 -4.46 -7.94
C SER A 53 -10.40 -4.54 -8.34
N ALA A 54 -9.81 -5.70 -8.15
CA ALA A 54 -8.53 -6.09 -8.73
C ALA A 54 -8.56 -7.57 -9.15
N PHE A 55 -7.65 -7.94 -10.04
CA PHE A 55 -7.71 -9.23 -10.75
C PHE A 55 -6.32 -9.84 -10.88
N LYS A 56 -6.25 -11.17 -10.82
CA LYS A 56 -5.08 -11.95 -11.19
C LYS A 56 -5.50 -13.04 -12.16
N ILE A 57 -4.79 -13.13 -13.27
CA ILE A 57 -5.00 -14.15 -14.30
C ILE A 57 -3.72 -14.97 -14.40
N THR A 58 -3.83 -16.29 -14.36
CA THR A 58 -2.76 -17.26 -14.58
C THR A 58 -3.06 -18.06 -15.85
N THR A 59 -2.29 -19.12 -16.13
CA THR A 59 -2.46 -19.92 -17.36
C THR A 59 -3.82 -20.59 -17.44
N SER A 60 -4.37 -21.10 -16.33
CA SER A 60 -5.62 -21.87 -16.32
C SER A 60 -6.68 -21.33 -15.37
N ARG A 61 -6.36 -20.31 -14.57
CA ARG A 61 -7.26 -19.77 -13.54
C ARG A 61 -7.24 -18.26 -13.53
N ALA A 62 -8.29 -17.67 -13.02
CA ALA A 62 -8.34 -16.27 -12.66
C ALA A 62 -9.03 -16.11 -11.31
N TYR A 63 -8.75 -15.00 -10.64
CA TYR A 63 -9.59 -14.53 -9.56
C TYR A 63 -9.86 -13.03 -9.71
N HIS A 64 -11.08 -12.66 -9.32
CA HIS A 64 -11.50 -11.29 -9.04
C HIS A 64 -11.56 -11.15 -7.52
N HIS A 65 -10.87 -10.18 -6.96
CA HIS A 65 -11.08 -9.79 -5.58
C HIS A 65 -11.53 -8.33 -5.51
N GLY A 66 -12.36 -8.03 -4.53
CA GLY A 66 -12.81 -6.67 -4.31
C GLY A 66 -13.06 -6.37 -2.85
N THR A 67 -13.21 -5.08 -2.59
CA THR A 67 -13.56 -4.53 -1.28
C THR A 67 -15.04 -4.19 -1.24
N MET A 68 -15.63 -4.02 -0.06
CA MET A 68 -16.97 -3.47 0.07
C MET A 68 -17.03 -2.58 1.31
N LEU A 69 -17.20 -1.28 1.09
CA LEU A 69 -17.32 -0.29 2.15
C LEU A 69 -18.72 -0.37 2.77
N ILE A 70 -18.87 -1.22 3.78
CA ILE A 70 -20.13 -1.40 4.51
C ILE A 70 -20.35 -0.18 5.41
N ASP A 71 -19.37 0.09 6.27
CA ASP A 71 -19.39 1.10 7.34
C ASP A 71 -17.96 1.50 7.73
N ALA A 72 -17.12 1.74 6.72
CA ALA A 72 -15.73 2.10 6.93
C ALA A 72 -15.59 3.55 7.39
N ASP A 73 -14.59 3.83 8.21
CA ASP A 73 -14.17 5.20 8.50
C ASP A 73 -13.53 5.81 7.24
N THR A 74 -14.36 6.44 6.42
CA THR A 74 -13.97 7.04 5.14
C THR A 74 -13.10 8.28 5.32
N GLU A 75 -13.15 8.94 6.48
CA GLU A 75 -12.28 10.05 6.82
C GLU A 75 -10.85 9.56 7.07
N THR A 76 -10.69 8.55 7.92
CA THR A 76 -9.39 7.90 8.15
C THR A 76 -8.84 7.31 6.85
N LEU A 77 -9.66 6.64 6.04
CA LEU A 77 -9.28 6.15 4.72
C LEU A 77 -8.72 7.27 3.82
N LYS A 78 -9.45 8.38 3.72
CA LYS A 78 -9.04 9.55 2.93
C LYS A 78 -7.73 10.14 3.45
N ASN A 79 -7.57 10.24 4.76
CA ASN A 79 -6.37 10.79 5.38
C ASN A 79 -5.13 9.92 5.12
N CYS A 80 -5.24 8.61 5.28
CA CYS A 80 -4.17 7.64 5.04
C CYS A 80 -3.72 7.60 3.57
N LEU A 81 -4.64 7.80 2.62
CA LEU A 81 -4.35 7.80 1.19
C LEU A 81 -4.08 9.20 0.62
N SER A 82 -4.10 10.23 1.48
CA SER A 82 -3.95 11.61 1.01
C SER A 82 -2.51 11.90 0.57
N LYS A 83 -2.37 12.66 -0.51
CA LYS A 83 -1.07 13.20 -0.97
C LYS A 83 -0.38 14.08 0.08
N LYS A 84 -1.10 14.56 1.09
CA LYS A 84 -0.52 15.31 2.21
C LYS A 84 0.34 14.41 3.11
N ARG A 85 -0.08 13.16 3.31
CA ARG A 85 0.71 12.15 4.05
C ARG A 85 1.71 11.40 3.16
N MET A 86 1.53 11.47 1.85
CA MET A 86 2.45 10.92 0.85
C MET A 86 3.10 12.05 0.05
N PRO A 87 4.06 12.81 0.62
CA PRO A 87 4.77 13.85 -0.09
C PRO A 87 5.70 13.21 -1.14
N ASN A 88 5.12 12.80 -2.27
CA ASN A 88 5.85 12.22 -3.40
C ASN A 88 6.67 13.27 -4.17
N LYS A 89 6.88 14.47 -3.59
CA LYS A 89 7.67 15.52 -4.21
C LYS A 89 9.12 15.02 -4.27
N GLY A 90 9.63 14.87 -5.49
CA GLY A 90 10.96 14.32 -5.73
C GLY A 90 10.99 12.82 -6.03
N ILE A 91 9.88 12.10 -5.80
CA ILE A 91 9.78 10.68 -6.13
C ILE A 91 9.43 10.51 -7.61
N VAL A 92 10.29 9.82 -8.35
CA VAL A 92 10.07 9.43 -9.75
C VAL A 92 10.12 7.91 -9.85
N SER A 93 8.99 7.28 -10.18
CA SER A 93 8.83 5.82 -10.27
C SER A 93 8.07 5.42 -11.53
N LYS A 94 8.24 4.17 -11.96
CA LYS A 94 7.46 3.52 -13.03
C LYS A 94 6.20 2.80 -12.52
N GLY A 95 5.88 2.93 -11.22
CA GLY A 95 4.69 2.34 -10.62
C GLY A 95 3.39 2.86 -11.23
N VAL A 96 2.35 2.02 -11.25
CA VAL A 96 1.00 2.42 -11.68
C VAL A 96 0.39 3.33 -10.61
N ALA A 97 0.03 4.55 -10.99
CA ALA A 97 -0.58 5.50 -10.07
C ALA A 97 -2.01 5.08 -9.70
N SER A 98 -2.38 5.23 -8.43
CA SER A 98 -3.77 5.08 -7.98
C SER A 98 -4.64 6.17 -8.59
N VAL A 99 -5.85 5.80 -9.04
CA VAL A 99 -6.86 6.74 -9.53
C VAL A 99 -7.83 7.08 -8.40
N PRO A 100 -7.81 8.32 -7.87
CA PRO A 100 -8.72 8.72 -6.79
C PRO A 100 -10.18 8.63 -7.25
N SER A 101 -11.09 8.33 -6.33
CA SER A 101 -12.53 8.33 -6.61
C SER A 101 -13.30 8.71 -5.35
N PRO A 102 -14.41 9.45 -5.49
CA PRO A 102 -15.35 9.64 -4.40
C PRO A 102 -15.84 8.28 -3.91
N VAL A 103 -15.80 8.06 -2.60
CA VAL A 103 -16.27 6.83 -1.94
C VAL A 103 -17.43 7.15 -0.99
N THR A 104 -18.23 6.14 -0.68
CA THR A 104 -19.36 6.20 0.26
C THR A 104 -19.52 4.83 0.92
N ASN A 105 -20.25 4.75 2.03
CA ASN A 105 -20.58 3.49 2.69
C ASN A 105 -21.95 2.99 2.25
N LEU A 106 -22.17 1.67 2.32
CA LEU A 106 -23.49 1.08 2.11
C LEU A 106 -24.48 1.53 3.18
N ARG A 107 -24.02 1.78 4.42
CA ARG A 107 -24.85 2.30 5.50
C ARG A 107 -25.40 3.71 5.28
N ASP A 108 -24.86 4.46 4.32
CA ASP A 108 -25.44 5.74 3.90
C ASP A 108 -26.78 5.55 3.16
N TYR A 109 -27.07 4.34 2.66
CA TYR A 109 -28.26 3.99 1.87
C TYR A 109 -29.15 2.96 2.56
N SER A 110 -28.61 2.15 3.47
CA SER A 110 -29.37 1.16 4.24
C SER A 110 -28.84 1.06 5.67
N TYR A 111 -29.63 1.46 6.66
CA TYR A 111 -29.19 1.47 8.06
C TYR A 111 -28.90 0.06 8.63
N THR A 112 -29.58 -0.95 8.06
CA THR A 112 -29.51 -2.33 8.56
C THR A 112 -28.39 -3.13 7.95
N VAL A 113 -27.87 -2.75 6.78
CA VAL A 113 -26.86 -3.54 6.06
C VAL A 113 -25.62 -3.77 6.92
N ASP A 114 -25.23 -5.04 7.03
CA ASP A 114 -24.02 -5.45 7.72
C ASP A 114 -23.18 -6.44 6.90
N HIS A 115 -22.08 -6.89 7.48
CA HIS A 115 -21.17 -7.86 6.86
C HIS A 115 -21.88 -9.18 6.54
N GLN A 116 -22.73 -9.67 7.43
CA GLN A 116 -23.37 -10.97 7.28
C GLN A 116 -24.40 -10.94 6.14
N GLN A 117 -25.26 -9.92 6.12
CA GLN A 117 -26.22 -9.72 5.04
C GLN A 117 -25.54 -9.55 3.68
N PHE A 118 -24.40 -8.85 3.64
CA PHE A 118 -23.59 -8.76 2.43
C PHE A 118 -23.07 -10.13 1.98
N CYS A 119 -22.49 -10.92 2.90
CA CYS A 119 -22.00 -12.28 2.58
C CYS A 119 -23.13 -13.20 2.08
N GLU A 120 -24.28 -13.21 2.75
CA GLU A 120 -25.44 -14.02 2.40
C GLU A 120 -26.01 -13.64 1.03
N SER A 121 -26.13 -12.34 0.75
CA SER A 121 -26.64 -11.89 -0.54
C SER A 121 -25.66 -12.20 -1.69
N VAL A 122 -24.35 -12.01 -1.48
CA VAL A 122 -23.33 -12.38 -2.48
C VAL A 122 -23.36 -13.89 -2.73
N LEU A 123 -23.48 -14.71 -1.68
CA LEU A 123 -23.61 -16.16 -1.81
C LEU A 123 -24.87 -16.54 -2.59
N SER A 124 -26.00 -15.89 -2.31
CA SER A 124 -27.27 -16.11 -3.02
C SER A 124 -27.12 -15.83 -4.53
N GLU A 125 -26.53 -14.69 -4.91
CA GLU A 125 -26.27 -14.38 -6.31
C GLU A 125 -25.26 -15.34 -6.96
N PHE A 126 -24.24 -15.78 -6.21
CA PHE A 126 -23.26 -16.74 -6.69
C PHE A 126 -23.88 -18.11 -6.98
N VAL A 127 -24.71 -18.62 -6.08
CA VAL A 127 -25.43 -19.89 -6.22
C VAL A 127 -26.42 -19.84 -7.39
N LYS A 128 -27.17 -18.74 -7.53
CA LYS A 128 -28.06 -18.53 -8.68
C LYS A 128 -27.30 -18.53 -10.00
N ALA A 129 -26.10 -17.93 -10.03
CA ALA A 129 -25.31 -17.80 -11.26
C ALA A 129 -24.59 -19.09 -11.67
N TYR A 130 -24.19 -19.94 -10.71
CA TYR A 130 -23.23 -21.02 -10.97
C TYR A 130 -23.65 -22.40 -10.43
N ASN A 131 -24.76 -22.50 -9.72
CA ASN A 131 -25.23 -23.76 -9.14
C ASN A 131 -26.74 -23.94 -9.32
N ASP A 132 -27.32 -23.37 -10.39
CA ASP A 132 -28.74 -23.44 -10.73
C ASP A 132 -29.70 -23.03 -9.59
N GLY A 133 -29.22 -22.21 -8.65
CA GLY A 133 -30.00 -21.81 -7.47
C GLY A 133 -30.01 -22.83 -6.32
N GLU A 134 -29.38 -24.00 -6.49
CA GLU A 134 -29.31 -25.03 -5.46
C GLU A 134 -28.45 -24.57 -4.27
N PRO A 135 -29.00 -24.53 -3.04
CA PRO A 135 -28.28 -24.03 -1.88
C PRO A 135 -26.97 -24.78 -1.62
N VAL A 136 -25.96 -24.04 -1.18
CA VAL A 136 -24.68 -24.61 -0.72
C VAL A 136 -24.45 -24.19 0.73
N GLU A 137 -23.99 -25.14 1.53
CA GLU A 137 -23.58 -24.84 2.91
C GLU A 137 -22.18 -24.20 2.90
N PRO A 138 -22.02 -22.95 3.37
CA PRO A 138 -20.73 -22.29 3.39
C PRO A 138 -19.81 -22.93 4.43
N ILE A 139 -18.54 -23.09 4.07
CA ILE A 139 -17.50 -23.49 5.03
C ILE A 139 -16.98 -22.23 5.73
N VAL A 140 -17.11 -22.19 7.05
CA VAL A 140 -16.64 -21.08 7.88
C VAL A 140 -15.26 -21.40 8.45
N PHE A 141 -14.29 -20.51 8.19
CA PHE A 141 -12.97 -20.55 8.80
C PHE A 141 -12.87 -19.54 9.94
N ASP A 142 -12.41 -19.99 11.10
CA ASP A 142 -12.18 -19.20 12.31
C ASP A 142 -10.73 -19.32 12.80
N LYS A 143 -10.44 -18.75 13.98
CA LYS A 143 -9.11 -18.81 14.61
C LYS A 143 -8.67 -20.23 15.02
N ASN A 144 -9.59 -21.18 15.12
CA ASN A 144 -9.31 -22.56 15.54
C ASN A 144 -9.23 -23.52 14.34
N SER A 145 -9.56 -23.04 13.15
CA SER A 145 -9.59 -23.83 11.93
C SER A 145 -8.19 -24.28 11.52
N VAL A 146 -8.04 -25.57 11.20
CA VAL A 146 -6.78 -26.13 10.73
C VAL A 146 -6.57 -25.77 9.27
N LEU A 147 -5.56 -24.95 8.98
CA LEU A 147 -5.21 -24.54 7.63
C LEU A 147 -4.07 -25.40 7.06
N PRO A 148 -4.02 -25.61 5.73
CA PRO A 148 -2.88 -26.28 5.10
C PRO A 148 -1.57 -25.56 5.41
N LYS A 149 -0.48 -26.31 5.63
CA LYS A 149 0.85 -25.76 5.93
C LYS A 149 1.28 -24.65 4.95
N LYS A 150 0.96 -24.84 3.66
CA LYS A 150 1.28 -23.88 2.60
C LYS A 150 0.65 -22.49 2.82
N VAL A 151 -0.52 -22.41 3.45
CA VAL A 151 -1.16 -21.13 3.78
C VAL A 151 -0.32 -20.37 4.81
N THR A 152 0.16 -21.06 5.85
CA THR A 152 1.04 -20.46 6.87
C THR A 152 2.39 -20.04 6.27
N GLU A 153 2.99 -20.88 5.44
CA GLU A 153 4.24 -20.56 4.73
C GLU A 153 4.07 -19.31 3.84
N THR A 154 2.98 -19.26 3.07
CA THR A 154 2.68 -18.10 2.19
C THR A 154 2.41 -16.85 3.03
N ARG A 155 1.67 -16.95 4.13
CA ARG A 155 1.45 -15.82 5.05
C ARG A 155 2.77 -15.27 5.56
N ASN A 156 3.70 -16.14 5.97
CA ASN A 156 5.01 -15.72 6.45
C ASN A 156 5.81 -15.00 5.35
N GLU A 157 5.77 -15.48 4.11
CA GLU A 157 6.37 -14.82 2.95
C GLU A 157 5.76 -13.43 2.70
N LEU A 158 4.42 -13.33 2.70
CA LEU A 158 3.68 -12.08 2.46
C LEU A 158 3.97 -10.99 3.49
N MET A 159 4.49 -11.36 4.67
CA MET A 159 4.88 -10.43 5.74
C MET A 159 6.35 -10.00 5.68
N THR A 160 7.15 -10.55 4.77
CA THR A 160 8.57 -10.20 4.66
C THR A 160 8.77 -8.82 4.03
N TRP A 161 9.90 -8.17 4.36
CA TRP A 161 10.30 -6.91 3.71
C TRP A 161 10.39 -7.06 2.19
N ASP A 162 10.99 -8.16 1.73
CA ASP A 162 11.21 -8.42 0.30
C ASP A 162 9.89 -8.57 -0.47
N TRP A 163 8.81 -8.96 0.22
CA TRP A 163 7.47 -8.97 -0.35
C TRP A 163 6.76 -7.62 -0.23
N ILE A 164 6.65 -7.06 0.99
CA ILE A 164 5.87 -5.83 1.24
C ILE A 164 6.47 -4.62 0.50
N TYR A 165 7.79 -4.48 0.56
CA TYR A 165 8.51 -3.32 0.02
C TYR A 165 9.47 -3.69 -1.12
N GLY A 166 10.01 -4.92 -1.11
CA GLY A 166 10.97 -5.38 -2.12
C GLY A 166 10.39 -5.55 -3.53
N GLN A 167 9.06 -5.61 -3.65
CA GLN A 167 8.37 -5.62 -4.94
C GLN A 167 8.10 -4.21 -5.50
N THR A 168 8.43 -3.15 -4.75
CA THR A 168 8.30 -1.77 -5.24
C THR A 168 9.18 -1.57 -6.48
N PRO A 169 8.61 -1.09 -7.61
CA PRO A 169 9.39 -0.75 -8.79
C PRO A 169 10.50 0.23 -8.45
N GLU A 170 11.62 0.13 -9.17
CA GLU A 170 12.72 1.08 -9.01
C GLU A 170 12.22 2.53 -9.11
N PHE A 171 12.72 3.37 -8.19
CA PHE A 171 12.39 4.79 -8.15
C PHE A 171 13.59 5.61 -7.68
N THR A 172 13.57 6.89 -8.02
CA THR A 172 14.46 7.88 -7.41
C THR A 172 13.68 8.77 -6.46
N ASN A 173 14.34 9.27 -5.42
CA ASN A 173 13.82 10.33 -4.56
C ASN A 173 14.86 11.45 -4.46
N SER A 174 14.45 12.69 -4.71
CA SER A 174 15.32 13.87 -4.63
C SER A 174 14.70 14.95 -3.76
N ALA A 175 15.49 15.51 -2.85
CA ALA A 175 15.06 16.60 -1.98
C ALA A 175 16.20 17.61 -1.78
N GLU A 176 15.84 18.85 -1.51
CA GLU A 176 16.80 19.91 -1.15
C GLU A 176 16.23 20.77 -0.01
N THR A 177 17.13 21.37 0.76
CA THR A 177 16.80 22.29 1.86
C THR A 177 17.96 23.23 2.15
N ASP A 178 17.65 24.38 2.73
CA ASP A 178 18.64 25.32 3.26
C ASP A 178 18.76 25.14 4.77
N PHE A 179 20.00 25.08 5.27
CA PHE A 179 20.35 25.23 6.68
C PHE A 179 21.18 26.50 6.86
N GLU A 180 21.34 26.97 8.10
CA GLU A 180 22.20 28.12 8.40
C GLU A 180 23.66 27.90 7.97
N TRP A 181 24.11 26.64 7.95
CA TRP A 181 25.47 26.26 7.58
C TRP A 181 25.65 25.91 6.10
N GLY A 182 24.58 25.87 5.29
CA GLY A 182 24.67 25.59 3.86
C GLY A 182 23.39 25.00 3.26
N HIS A 183 23.33 25.04 1.94
CA HIS A 183 22.32 24.35 1.14
C HIS A 183 22.68 22.87 1.00
N VAL A 184 21.69 21.99 1.10
CA VAL A 184 21.86 20.53 1.04
C VAL A 184 20.94 19.94 -0.02
N LYS A 185 21.49 19.08 -0.87
CA LYS A 185 20.78 18.29 -1.87
C LYS A 185 20.97 16.81 -1.61
N ALA A 186 19.88 16.06 -1.58
CA ALA A 186 19.88 14.62 -1.41
C ALA A 186 19.24 13.95 -2.64
N HIS A 187 19.86 12.88 -3.13
CA HIS A 187 19.37 12.05 -4.21
C HIS A 187 19.54 10.57 -3.85
N PHE A 188 18.47 9.80 -4.00
CA PHE A 188 18.42 8.37 -3.69
C PHE A 188 17.97 7.59 -4.91
N LEU A 189 18.66 6.49 -5.22
CA LEU A 189 18.17 5.45 -6.13
C LEU A 189 17.75 4.26 -5.27
N VAL A 190 16.49 3.84 -5.38
CA VAL A 190 15.92 2.76 -4.57
C VAL A 190 15.49 1.63 -5.48
N ARG A 191 15.93 0.42 -5.15
CA ARG A 191 15.56 -0.81 -5.87
C ARG A 191 15.38 -1.94 -4.89
N HIS A 192 14.28 -2.68 -5.04
CA HIS A 192 13.88 -3.74 -4.10
C HIS A 192 13.72 -3.23 -2.66
N GLY A 193 13.14 -2.03 -2.49
CA GLY A 193 12.94 -1.40 -1.18
C GLY A 193 14.24 -1.08 -0.43
N ARG A 194 15.38 -1.02 -1.13
CA ARG A 194 16.69 -0.75 -0.55
C ARG A 194 17.40 0.35 -1.32
N ILE A 195 18.17 1.18 -0.59
CA ILE A 195 18.97 2.24 -1.18
C ILE A 195 20.11 1.60 -1.97
N LYS A 196 20.11 1.76 -3.29
CA LYS A 196 21.19 1.29 -4.16
C LYS A 196 22.33 2.28 -4.25
N SER A 197 22.00 3.57 -4.28
CA SER A 197 22.97 4.66 -4.17
C SER A 197 22.31 5.84 -3.46
N ALA A 198 23.10 6.55 -2.67
CA ALA A 198 22.70 7.81 -2.07
C ALA A 198 23.77 8.87 -2.36
N SER A 199 23.33 10.09 -2.62
CA SER A 199 24.20 11.25 -2.80
C SER A 199 23.61 12.41 -2.01
N ILE A 200 24.33 12.83 -0.97
CA ILE A 200 24.04 14.02 -0.17
C ILE A 200 25.20 14.98 -0.39
N ALA A 201 24.91 16.12 -0.99
CA ALA A 201 25.87 17.16 -1.33
C ALA A 201 25.47 18.47 -0.67
N THR A 202 26.47 19.27 -0.30
CA THR A 202 26.25 20.59 0.29
C THR A 202 27.27 21.60 -0.23
N ASP A 203 26.88 22.87 -0.25
CA ASP A 203 27.76 24.01 -0.54
C ASP A 203 28.35 24.66 0.73
N SER A 204 28.19 24.01 1.89
CA SER A 204 28.73 24.49 3.16
C SER A 204 30.21 24.84 3.06
N GLN A 205 30.56 26.02 3.57
CA GLN A 205 31.95 26.47 3.64
C GLN A 205 32.76 25.77 4.74
N SER A 206 32.07 25.18 5.73
CA SER A 206 32.70 24.37 6.76
C SER A 206 33.09 23.00 6.23
N MET A 207 34.24 22.47 6.65
CA MET A 207 34.67 21.11 6.28
C MET A 207 33.72 20.03 6.84
N TYR A 208 32.99 20.32 7.91
CA TYR A 208 32.08 19.35 8.55
C TYR A 208 30.91 18.98 7.64
N GLY A 209 30.30 19.94 6.94
CA GLY A 209 29.15 19.72 6.06
C GLY A 209 29.40 18.67 4.98
N PRO A 210 30.39 18.87 4.09
CA PRO A 210 30.72 17.92 3.03
C PRO A 210 31.16 16.55 3.57
N THR A 211 31.95 16.53 4.65
CA THR A 211 32.48 15.28 5.24
C THR A 211 31.35 14.42 5.80
N ILE A 212 30.45 15.00 6.60
CA ILE A 212 29.31 14.29 7.18
C ILE A 212 28.32 13.87 6.10
N SER A 213 28.03 14.74 5.12
CA SER A 213 27.13 14.42 4.00
C SER A 213 27.63 13.22 3.18
N ALA A 214 28.93 13.18 2.87
CA ALA A 214 29.54 12.06 2.18
C ALA A 214 29.50 10.77 3.01
N ALA A 215 29.77 10.85 4.31
CA ALA A 215 29.72 9.70 5.21
C ALA A 215 28.32 9.09 5.30
N ILE A 216 27.29 9.93 5.47
CA ILE A 216 25.88 9.48 5.49
C ILE A 216 25.51 8.86 4.13
N SER A 217 25.92 9.46 3.02
CA SER A 217 25.67 8.92 1.67
C SER A 217 26.15 7.48 1.53
N VAL A 218 27.41 7.21 1.90
CA VAL A 218 28.01 5.86 1.82
C VAL A 218 27.37 4.90 2.81
N ALA A 219 27.08 5.37 4.03
CA ALA A 219 26.50 4.53 5.07
C ALA A 219 25.10 4.03 4.71
N LEU A 220 24.30 4.83 4.01
CA LEU A 220 22.95 4.50 3.56
C LEU A 220 22.90 3.40 2.48
N GLU A 221 23.96 3.21 1.70
CA GLU A 221 23.96 2.24 0.61
C GLU A 221 23.78 0.80 1.12
N GLY A 222 22.81 0.09 0.53
CA GLY A 222 22.41 -1.27 0.89
C GLY A 222 21.33 -1.37 1.98
N LEU A 223 21.09 -0.30 2.74
CA LEU A 223 20.10 -0.29 3.82
C LEU A 223 18.67 -0.25 3.29
N ALA A 224 17.72 -0.68 4.13
CA ALA A 224 16.30 -0.68 3.82
C ALA A 224 15.76 0.75 3.79
N TYR A 225 15.07 1.13 2.71
CA TYR A 225 14.46 2.45 2.59
C TYR A 225 13.25 2.55 3.53
N SER A 226 13.48 3.10 4.73
CA SER A 226 12.55 3.06 5.86
C SER A 226 12.83 4.17 6.87
N GLU A 227 11.91 4.39 7.80
CA GLU A 227 12.04 5.40 8.86
C GLU A 227 13.30 5.22 9.74
N ARG A 228 13.81 3.98 9.86
CA ARG A 228 14.98 3.64 10.70
C ARG A 228 16.31 3.77 9.97
N VAL A 229 16.30 4.01 8.67
CA VAL A 229 17.49 3.91 7.81
C VAL A 229 18.61 4.88 8.22
N LEU A 230 18.23 6.04 8.75
CA LEU A 230 19.17 7.06 9.21
C LEU A 230 19.85 6.63 10.51
N ASP A 231 19.11 6.07 11.46
CA ASP A 231 19.69 5.59 12.71
C ASP A 231 20.68 4.43 12.44
N GLU A 232 20.31 3.51 11.54
CA GLU A 232 21.20 2.43 11.07
C GLU A 232 22.46 2.96 10.37
N ALA A 233 22.34 4.03 9.58
CA ALA A 233 23.48 4.67 8.92
C ALA A 233 24.43 5.32 9.94
N ILE A 234 23.90 5.98 10.98
CA ILE A 234 24.73 6.57 12.05
C ILE A 234 25.43 5.49 12.87
N GLU A 235 24.75 4.41 13.23
CA GLU A 235 25.37 3.26 13.90
C GLU A 235 26.52 2.67 13.06
N LYS A 236 26.32 2.54 11.75
CA LYS A 236 27.35 2.07 10.81
C LYS A 236 28.56 3.01 10.77
N ILE A 237 28.34 4.32 10.68
CA ILE A 237 29.43 5.32 10.70
C ILE A 237 30.23 5.22 11.99
N ASN A 238 29.56 5.20 13.14
CA ASN A 238 30.23 5.14 14.45
C ASN A 238 31.08 3.87 14.62
N LYS A 239 30.67 2.77 13.97
CA LYS A 239 31.42 1.50 13.99
C LYS A 239 32.60 1.50 13.01
N GLU A 240 32.40 2.00 11.79
CA GLU A 240 33.39 1.91 10.70
C GLU A 240 34.42 3.04 10.72
N VAL A 241 34.03 4.24 11.18
CA VAL A 241 34.90 5.42 11.28
C VAL A 241 34.72 6.08 12.65
N PRO A 242 35.22 5.46 13.75
CA PRO A 242 35.08 6.01 15.08
C PRO A 242 35.66 7.41 15.20
N GLY A 243 34.93 8.31 15.86
CA GLY A 243 35.33 9.71 16.04
C GLY A 243 35.05 10.61 14.86
N LEU A 244 34.47 10.11 13.76
CA LEU A 244 34.01 10.98 12.66
C LEU A 244 32.90 11.92 13.11
N ILE A 245 31.95 11.40 13.90
CA ILE A 245 30.90 12.18 14.55
C ILE A 245 31.39 12.55 15.95
N HIS A 246 31.46 13.85 16.23
CA HIS A 246 31.95 14.41 17.49
C HIS A 246 31.24 15.74 17.79
N SER A 247 31.48 16.32 18.96
CA SER A 247 30.79 17.54 19.45
C SER A 247 30.70 18.66 18.42
N ASP A 248 31.80 18.91 17.68
CA ASP A 248 31.86 20.07 16.79
C ASP A 248 31.05 19.90 15.48
N ASN A 249 30.60 18.67 15.16
CA ASN A 249 29.83 18.38 13.94
C ASN A 249 28.50 17.65 14.19
N GLU A 250 28.17 17.37 15.45
CA GLU A 250 26.94 16.66 15.83
C GLU A 250 25.68 17.37 15.34
N GLN A 251 25.65 18.71 15.39
CA GLN A 251 24.49 19.47 14.92
C GLN A 251 24.19 19.26 13.43
N VAL A 252 25.24 19.16 12.59
CA VAL A 252 25.09 18.90 11.15
C VAL A 252 24.45 17.52 10.92
N VAL A 253 24.85 16.51 11.70
CA VAL A 253 24.25 15.17 11.65
C VAL A 253 22.78 15.23 12.03
N VAL A 254 22.46 15.89 13.15
CA VAL A 254 21.09 16.03 13.65
C VAL A 254 20.20 16.72 12.62
N ASP A 255 20.67 17.83 12.04
CA ASP A 255 19.95 18.61 11.03
C ASP A 255 19.61 17.76 9.79
N ILE A 256 20.62 17.09 9.23
CA ILE A 256 20.45 16.23 8.04
C ILE A 256 19.48 15.08 8.35
N CYS A 257 19.66 14.39 9.49
CA CYS A 257 18.81 13.27 9.87
C CYS A 257 17.36 13.70 10.13
N GLN A 258 17.12 14.78 10.86
CA GLN A 258 15.77 15.28 11.12
C GLN A 258 15.06 15.69 9.83
N TRP A 259 15.78 16.31 8.91
CA TRP A 259 15.25 16.67 7.61
C TRP A 259 14.88 15.45 6.77
N LEU A 260 15.79 14.47 6.66
CA LEU A 260 15.60 13.28 5.84
C LEU A 260 14.55 12.30 6.41
N ARG A 261 14.31 12.26 7.73
CA ARG A 261 13.26 11.40 8.34
C ARG A 261 11.87 11.64 7.76
N ASN A 262 11.58 12.85 7.29
CA ASN A 262 10.29 13.19 6.68
C ASN A 262 10.25 12.93 5.16
N ARG A 263 11.25 12.23 4.62
CA ARG A 263 11.48 12.02 3.18
C ARG A 263 11.81 10.56 2.83
N LEU A 264 12.29 9.76 3.79
CA LEU A 264 12.71 8.37 3.63
C LEU A 264 11.70 7.38 4.23
#